data_AF-A0A524MV43-F1
#
_entry.id   AF-A0A524MV43-F1
#
_cell.length_a   1.000
_cell.length_b   1.000
_cell.length_c   1.000
_cell.angle_alpha   90.00
_cell.angle_beta   90.00
_cell.angle_gamma   90.00
#
_symmetry.space_group_name_H-M   'P 1'
#
loop_
_entity.id
_entity.type
_entity.pdbx_description
1 polymer ?
#
loop_
_entity_poly.entity_id
_entity_poly.type
_entity_poly.pdbx_seq_one_letter_code
_entity_poly.pdbx_strand_id
1 'polypeptide(L)'
;MNESYTLILSSVILSMGNFVLWWLLFDEEFDQRIEIYYEAYREQMKRENEEFVAKMQDIIDLDPEAVEIAGFGEKWREKLENVNKLRMEADAMRKRVIWVYYFALGAILFAAGGLVVPGGVPVTDSFTLYSTAISWWVLVVGVLTMVGLLVHYQLIENKSQPRTEGEPIRDGSSIQSVIDGLRSKLPL
;
A
#
# COMPACT_ATOMS: atom_id res chain seq x y z
N MET A 1 -0.78 -40.82 -3.63
CA MET A 1 -2.21 -40.44 -3.51
C MET A 1 -2.48 -39.46 -2.38
N ASN A 2 -2.06 -39.73 -1.13
CA ASN A 2 -2.33 -38.82 0.00
C ASN A 2 -1.80 -37.39 -0.23
N GLU A 3 -0.65 -37.24 -0.88
CA GLU A 3 -0.05 -35.93 -1.16
C GLU A 3 -0.93 -35.02 -2.03
N SER A 4 -1.56 -35.54 -3.08
CA SER A 4 -2.46 -34.76 -3.93
C SER A 4 -3.67 -34.23 -3.16
N TYR A 5 -4.26 -35.06 -2.27
CA TYR A 5 -5.38 -34.62 -1.43
C TYR A 5 -4.95 -33.54 -0.42
N THR A 6 -3.78 -33.71 0.21
CA THR A 6 -3.21 -32.70 1.12
C THR A 6 -2.98 -31.38 0.41
N LEU A 7 -2.45 -31.41 -0.82
CA LEU A 7 -2.22 -30.22 -1.63
C LEU A 7 -3.51 -29.49 -1.98
N ILE A 8 -4.52 -30.22 -2.45
CA ILE A 8 -5.84 -29.65 -2.77
C ILE A 8 -6.45 -29.00 -1.52
N LEU A 9 -6.47 -29.73 -0.39
CA LEU A 9 -6.99 -29.21 0.86
C LEU A 9 -6.23 -27.95 1.33
N SER A 10 -4.90 -27.96 1.22
CA SER A 10 -4.06 -26.81 1.60
C SER A 10 -4.34 -25.59 0.71
N SER A 11 -4.55 -25.77 -0.59
CA SER A 11 -4.93 -24.68 -1.51
C SER A 11 -6.31 -24.11 -1.19
N VAL A 12 -7.26 -24.95 -0.77
CA VAL A 12 -8.59 -24.49 -0.32
C VAL A 12 -8.48 -23.69 0.97
N ILE A 13 -7.73 -24.20 1.96
CA ILE A 13 -7.49 -23.50 3.23
C ILE A 13 -6.80 -22.15 2.98
N LEU A 14 -5.78 -22.11 2.11
CA LEU A 14 -5.11 -20.88 1.72
C LEU A 14 -6.08 -19.87 1.11
N SER A 15 -6.96 -20.32 0.21
CA SER A 15 -7.95 -19.47 -0.45
C SER A 15 -8.95 -18.90 0.55
N MET A 16 -9.46 -19.73 1.45
CA MET A 16 -10.36 -19.29 2.52
C MET A 16 -9.69 -18.33 3.49
N GLY A 17 -8.46 -18.62 3.92
CA GLY A 17 -7.67 -17.76 4.80
C GLY A 17 -7.39 -16.40 4.15
N ASN A 18 -7.02 -16.39 2.87
CA ASN A 18 -6.86 -15.16 2.09
C ASN A 18 -8.18 -14.39 2.03
N PHE A 19 -9.30 -15.05 1.69
CA PHE A 19 -10.60 -14.40 1.65
C PHE A 19 -10.95 -13.74 3.00
N VAL A 20 -10.86 -14.47 4.11
CA VAL A 20 -11.19 -13.95 5.44
C VAL A 20 -10.27 -12.79 5.83
N LEU A 21 -8.96 -12.91 5.58
CA LEU A 21 -8.01 -11.84 5.90
C LEU A 21 -8.30 -10.56 5.11
N TRP A 22 -8.49 -10.66 3.80
CA TRP A 22 -8.79 -9.48 2.99
C TRP A 22 -10.19 -8.94 3.23
N TRP A 23 -11.16 -9.80 3.56
CA TRP A 23 -12.49 -9.35 3.97
C TRP A 23 -12.44 -8.56 5.26
N LEU A 24 -11.73 -9.03 6.29
CA LEU A 24 -11.56 -8.29 7.55
C LEU A 24 -10.74 -7.00 7.38
N LEU A 25 -9.74 -7.00 6.50
CA LEU A 25 -8.88 -5.84 6.28
C LEU A 25 -9.53 -4.76 5.40
N PHE A 26 -10.42 -5.13 4.47
CA PHE A 26 -11.02 -4.24 3.46
C PHE A 26 -12.56 -4.22 3.52
N ASP A 27 -13.15 -4.43 4.70
CA ASP A 27 -14.60 -4.29 4.87
C ASP A 27 -15.08 -2.83 4.76
N GLU A 28 -16.38 -2.57 4.79
CA GLU A 28 -16.96 -1.21 4.79
C GLU A 28 -16.34 -0.29 5.87
N GLU A 29 -15.92 -0.85 7.00
CA GLU A 29 -15.18 -0.12 8.04
C GLU A 29 -13.80 0.37 7.58
N PHE A 30 -13.14 -0.30 6.64
CA PHE A 30 -11.85 0.15 6.07
C PHE A 30 -12.03 1.37 5.17
N ASP A 31 -13.04 1.36 4.29
CA ASP A 31 -13.35 2.52 3.46
C ASP A 31 -13.66 3.74 4.35
N GLN A 32 -14.38 3.53 5.46
CA GLN A 32 -14.60 4.55 6.47
C GLN A 32 -13.30 5.00 7.17
N ARG A 33 -12.39 4.08 7.54
CA ARG A 33 -11.09 4.44 8.13
C ARG A 33 -10.21 5.25 7.18
N ILE A 34 -10.15 4.87 5.90
CA ILE A 34 -9.43 5.61 4.86
C ILE A 34 -10.06 6.99 4.66
N GLU A 35 -11.39 7.08 4.65
CA GLU A 35 -12.11 8.35 4.54
C GLU A 35 -11.84 9.25 5.75
N ILE A 36 -11.85 8.72 6.97
CA ILE A 36 -11.45 9.44 8.20
C ILE A 36 -10.01 9.92 8.13
N TYR A 37 -9.06 9.09 7.67
CA TYR A 37 -7.67 9.52 7.50
C TYR A 37 -7.56 10.63 6.46
N TYR A 38 -8.34 10.55 5.39
CA TYR A 38 -8.37 11.56 4.34
C TYR A 38 -8.97 12.88 4.83
N GLU A 39 -10.06 12.83 5.60
CA GLU A 39 -10.66 14.00 6.23
C GLU A 39 -9.70 14.64 7.23
N ALA A 40 -9.05 13.84 8.08
CA ALA A 40 -8.03 14.31 9.01
C ALA A 40 -6.85 14.97 8.27
N TYR A 41 -6.38 14.38 7.16
CA TYR A 41 -5.33 14.97 6.33
C TYR A 41 -5.79 16.28 5.69
N ARG A 42 -7.03 16.34 5.20
CA ARG A 42 -7.62 17.56 4.60
C ARG A 42 -7.77 18.66 5.64
N GLU A 43 -8.23 18.34 6.85
CA GLU A 43 -8.36 19.29 7.95
C GLU A 43 -6.99 19.80 8.42
N GLN A 44 -6.02 18.89 8.58
CA GLN A 44 -4.65 19.26 8.90
C GLN A 44 -4.08 20.24 7.86
N MET A 45 -4.31 19.99 6.57
CA MET A 45 -3.81 20.87 5.51
C MET A 45 -4.53 22.20 5.43
N LYS A 46 -5.84 22.25 5.73
CA LYS A 46 -6.55 23.54 5.89
C LYS A 46 -5.95 24.36 7.02
N ARG A 47 -5.70 23.72 8.17
CA ARG A 47 -5.11 24.37 9.33
C ARG A 47 -3.69 24.86 9.08
N GLU A 48 -2.83 24.05 8.45
CA GLU A 48 -1.49 24.48 8.04
C GLU A 48 -1.54 25.66 7.06
N ASN A 49 -2.51 25.68 6.15
CA ASN A 49 -2.70 26.78 5.21
C ASN A 49 -3.17 28.07 5.91
N GLU A 50 -4.12 27.96 6.84
CA GLU A 50 -4.59 29.10 7.65
C GLU A 50 -3.47 29.67 8.54
N GLU A 51 -2.68 28.81 9.19
CA GLU A 51 -1.52 29.24 9.98
C GLU A 51 -0.43 29.88 9.13
N PHE A 52 -0.20 29.38 7.91
CA PHE A 52 0.75 29.97 6.97
C PHE A 52 0.29 31.35 6.51
N VAL A 53 -0.95 31.48 6.04
CA VAL A 53 -1.52 32.77 5.59
C VAL A 53 -1.51 33.78 6.74
N ALA A 54 -1.93 33.39 7.95
CA ALA A 54 -1.92 34.27 9.11
C ALA A 54 -0.50 34.76 9.48
N LYS A 55 0.53 33.92 9.35
CA LYS A 55 1.92 34.31 9.61
C LYS A 55 2.55 35.14 8.49
N MET A 56 2.06 34.97 7.26
CA MET A 56 2.59 35.61 6.07
C MET A 56 1.76 36.82 5.61
N GLN A 57 0.64 37.14 6.25
CA GLN A 57 -0.28 38.21 5.87
C GLN A 57 0.46 39.54 5.59
N ASP A 58 1.37 39.95 6.49
CA ASP A 58 2.19 41.16 6.34
C ASP A 58 3.13 41.11 5.13
N ILE A 59 3.60 39.91 4.72
CA ILE A 59 4.49 39.71 3.57
C ILE A 59 3.68 39.61 2.27
N ILE A 60 2.53 38.92 2.30
CA ILE A 60 1.58 38.78 1.19
C ILE A 60 1.01 40.13 0.77
N ASP A 61 0.65 40.96 1.76
CA ASP A 61 0.10 42.30 1.50
C ASP A 61 1.16 43.25 0.91
N LEU A 62 2.45 42.97 1.14
CA LEU A 62 3.57 43.72 0.58
C LEU A 62 3.99 43.24 -0.82
N ASP A 63 4.08 41.92 -1.02
CA ASP A 63 4.47 41.30 -2.28
C ASP A 63 3.84 39.91 -2.45
N PRO A 64 2.75 39.80 -3.23
CA PRO A 64 2.07 38.52 -3.44
C PRO A 64 2.90 37.51 -4.26
N GLU A 65 3.87 37.94 -5.07
CA GLU A 65 4.73 37.02 -5.86
C GLU A 65 5.79 36.34 -4.98
N ALA A 66 6.19 36.96 -3.86
CA ALA A 66 7.16 36.39 -2.93
C ALA A 66 6.69 35.05 -2.32
N VAL A 67 5.38 34.88 -2.14
CA VAL A 67 4.77 33.65 -1.60
C VAL A 67 4.80 32.51 -2.62
N GLU A 68 4.72 32.82 -3.91
CA GLU A 68 4.82 31.84 -4.98
C GLU A 68 6.28 31.36 -5.14
N ILE A 69 7.25 32.28 -5.02
CA ILE A 69 8.69 32.00 -5.03
C ILE A 69 9.14 31.18 -3.80
N ALA A 70 8.40 31.25 -2.70
CA ALA A 70 8.66 30.49 -1.48
C ALA A 70 8.37 28.97 -1.60
N GLY A 71 7.77 28.53 -2.71
CA GLY A 71 7.52 27.12 -2.99
C GLY A 71 6.40 26.50 -2.14
N PHE A 72 5.57 27.31 -1.48
CA PHE A 72 4.46 26.83 -0.67
C PHE A 72 3.41 26.11 -1.52
N GLY A 73 3.08 26.66 -2.70
CA GLY A 73 2.20 25.99 -3.67
C GLY A 73 2.78 24.67 -4.20
N GLU A 74 4.10 24.58 -4.31
CA GLU A 74 4.79 23.39 -4.80
C GLU A 74 4.82 22.26 -3.76
N LYS A 75 5.12 22.59 -2.50
CA LYS A 75 4.98 21.66 -1.36
C LYS A 75 3.54 21.18 -1.19
N TRP A 76 2.57 22.05 -1.47
CA TRP A 76 1.16 21.71 -1.38
C TRP A 76 0.76 20.76 -2.53
N ARG A 77 1.21 21.04 -3.76
CA ARG A 77 1.01 20.14 -4.90
C ARG A 77 1.62 18.75 -4.64
N GLU A 78 2.80 18.70 -4.05
CA GLU A 78 3.49 17.45 -3.68
C GLU A 78 2.72 16.65 -2.62
N LYS A 79 2.18 17.29 -1.57
CA LYS A 79 1.33 16.62 -0.57
C LYS A 79 0.05 16.06 -1.20
N LEU A 80 -0.64 16.81 -2.07
CA LEU A 80 -1.82 16.31 -2.80
C LEU A 80 -1.51 15.11 -3.68
N GLU A 81 -0.39 15.17 -4.40
CA GLU A 81 0.05 14.11 -5.29
C GLU A 81 0.38 12.83 -4.50
N ASN A 82 1.02 12.96 -3.33
CA ASN A 82 1.30 11.84 -2.43
C ASN A 82 0.02 11.16 -1.92
N VAL A 83 -0.99 11.94 -1.52
CA VAL A 83 -2.28 11.37 -1.08
C VAL A 83 -3.00 10.67 -2.22
N ASN A 84 -3.00 11.27 -3.42
CA ASN A 84 -3.63 10.64 -4.59
C ASN A 84 -2.91 9.34 -5.01
N LYS A 85 -1.58 9.32 -4.87
CA LYS A 85 -0.77 8.12 -5.10
C LYS A 85 -1.10 7.00 -4.12
N LEU A 86 -1.26 7.30 -2.83
CA LEU A 86 -1.69 6.31 -1.83
C LEU A 86 -3.05 5.69 -2.18
N ARG A 87 -4.00 6.50 -2.68
CA ARG A 87 -5.30 6.00 -3.15
C ARG A 87 -5.16 5.04 -4.34
N MET A 88 -4.39 5.42 -5.35
CA MET A 88 -4.15 4.56 -6.51
C MET A 88 -3.45 3.25 -6.11
N GLU A 89 -2.53 3.30 -5.14
CA GLU A 89 -1.84 2.11 -4.63
C GLU A 89 -2.79 1.18 -3.85
N ALA A 90 -3.74 1.73 -3.07
CA ALA A 90 -4.77 0.96 -2.39
C ALA A 90 -5.71 0.23 -3.38
N ASP A 91 -6.20 0.93 -4.41
CA ASP A 91 -7.02 0.33 -5.47
C ASP A 91 -6.26 -0.73 -6.28
N ALA A 92 -4.97 -0.49 -6.54
CA ALA A 92 -4.10 -1.46 -7.18
C ALA A 92 -3.91 -2.71 -6.33
N MET A 93 -3.83 -2.58 -4.99
CA MET A 93 -3.73 -3.74 -4.10
C MET A 93 -4.98 -4.61 -4.17
N ARG A 94 -6.18 -4.02 -4.16
CA ARG A 94 -7.43 -4.78 -4.28
C ARG A 94 -7.46 -5.66 -5.54
N LYS A 95 -6.95 -5.15 -6.66
CA LYS A 95 -6.80 -5.93 -7.89
C LYS A 95 -5.73 -7.02 -7.78
N ARG A 96 -4.66 -6.79 -7.01
CA ARG A 96 -3.57 -7.75 -6.87
C ARG A 96 -3.89 -8.94 -5.96
N VAL A 97 -4.86 -8.82 -5.05
CA VAL A 97 -5.33 -9.95 -4.22
C VAL A 97 -5.76 -11.13 -5.08
N ILE A 98 -6.28 -10.87 -6.30
CA ILE A 98 -6.77 -11.93 -7.18
C ILE A 98 -5.69 -12.93 -7.62
N TRP A 99 -4.42 -12.50 -7.64
CA TRP A 99 -3.29 -13.35 -8.01
C TRP A 99 -3.14 -14.56 -7.07
N VAL A 100 -3.43 -14.39 -5.78
CA VAL A 100 -3.36 -15.49 -4.80
C VAL A 100 -4.32 -16.62 -5.17
N TYR A 101 -5.51 -16.29 -5.69
CA TYR A 101 -6.48 -17.30 -6.14
C TYR A 101 -6.05 -18.00 -7.43
N TYR A 102 -5.37 -17.30 -8.35
CA TYR A 102 -4.79 -17.95 -9.53
C TYR A 102 -3.70 -18.97 -9.16
N PHE A 103 -2.86 -18.66 -8.17
CA PHE A 103 -1.88 -19.63 -7.65
C PHE A 103 -2.57 -20.79 -6.95
N ALA A 104 -3.60 -20.55 -6.14
CA ALA A 104 -4.34 -21.63 -5.49
C ALA A 104 -5.03 -22.57 -6.51
N LEU A 105 -5.66 -22.01 -7.54
CA LEU A 105 -6.25 -22.78 -8.64
C LEU A 105 -5.18 -23.57 -9.41
N GLY A 106 -4.04 -22.95 -9.71
CA GLY A 106 -2.91 -23.62 -10.35
C GLY A 106 -2.43 -24.82 -9.53
N ALA A 107 -2.24 -24.64 -8.22
CA ALA A 107 -1.86 -25.72 -7.31
C ALA A 107 -2.88 -26.87 -7.33
N ILE A 108 -4.19 -26.57 -7.27
CA ILE A 108 -5.25 -27.60 -7.37
C ILE A 108 -5.15 -28.37 -8.69
N LEU A 109 -4.97 -27.68 -9.83
CA LEU A 109 -4.86 -28.33 -11.14
C LEU A 109 -3.65 -29.26 -11.22
N PHE A 110 -2.48 -28.82 -10.75
CA PHE A 110 -1.28 -29.66 -10.73
C PHE A 110 -1.40 -30.83 -9.75
N ALA A 111 -2.02 -30.62 -8.57
CA ALA A 111 -2.28 -31.68 -7.60
C ALA A 111 -3.25 -32.75 -8.12
N ALA A 112 -4.31 -32.32 -8.82
CA ALA A 112 -5.25 -33.19 -9.49
C ALA A 112 -4.58 -34.01 -10.61
N GLY A 113 -3.66 -33.40 -11.37
CA GLY A 113 -2.82 -34.13 -12.31
C GLY A 113 -2.03 -35.27 -11.66
N GLY A 114 -1.61 -35.12 -10.40
CA GLY A 114 -0.96 -36.16 -9.61
C GLY A 114 -1.87 -37.32 -9.20
N LEU A 115 -3.19 -37.14 -9.23
CA LEU A 115 -4.15 -38.24 -9.06
C LEU A 115 -4.27 -39.07 -10.35
N VAL A 116 -4.18 -38.41 -11.51
CA VAL A 116 -4.30 -39.06 -12.82
C VAL A 116 -3.02 -39.81 -13.18
N VAL A 117 -1.85 -39.21 -12.88
CA VAL A 117 -0.53 -39.79 -13.20
C VAL A 117 0.30 -39.90 -11.91
N PRO A 118 0.00 -40.87 -11.03
CA PRO A 118 0.64 -40.97 -9.72
C PRO A 118 2.13 -41.36 -9.77
N GLY A 119 2.56 -42.01 -10.87
CA GLY A 119 3.96 -42.37 -11.11
C GLY A 119 4.83 -41.24 -11.65
N GLY A 120 4.26 -40.05 -11.89
CA GLY A 120 4.95 -38.95 -12.56
C GLY A 120 5.17 -39.18 -14.05
N VAL A 121 5.74 -38.17 -14.72
CA VAL A 121 6.09 -38.23 -16.14
C VAL A 121 7.60 -38.39 -16.26
N PRO A 122 8.11 -39.48 -16.84
CA PRO A 122 9.53 -39.63 -17.09
C PRO A 122 9.94 -38.62 -18.17
N VAL A 123 10.91 -37.76 -17.85
CA VAL A 123 11.44 -36.75 -18.78
C VAL A 123 12.77 -37.25 -19.38
N THR A 124 13.56 -37.98 -18.60
CA THR A 124 14.77 -38.69 -19.02
C THR A 124 14.87 -40.03 -18.30
N ASP A 125 15.81 -40.88 -18.71
CA ASP A 125 16.07 -42.18 -18.06
C ASP A 125 16.44 -42.07 -16.56
N SER A 126 16.83 -40.87 -16.10
CA SER A 126 17.23 -40.59 -14.72
C SER A 126 16.32 -39.62 -13.96
N PHE A 127 15.37 -38.96 -14.63
CA PHE A 127 14.54 -37.91 -14.02
C PHE A 127 13.05 -38.11 -14.32
N THR A 128 12.27 -38.19 -13.24
CA THR A 128 10.80 -38.24 -13.29
C THR A 128 10.23 -36.97 -12.68
N LEU A 129 9.39 -36.28 -13.45
CA LEU A 129 8.72 -35.07 -13.01
C LEU A 129 7.39 -35.43 -12.35
N TYR A 130 7.22 -35.04 -11.10
CA TYR A 130 5.96 -35.20 -10.38
C TYR A 130 5.15 -33.91 -10.45
N SER A 131 3.91 -34.01 -10.92
CA SER A 131 2.96 -32.89 -10.93
C SER A 131 2.67 -32.36 -9.52
N THR A 132 2.70 -33.22 -8.51
CA THR A 132 2.59 -32.84 -7.09
C THR A 132 3.75 -31.95 -6.63
N ALA A 133 4.97 -32.16 -7.14
CA ALA A 133 6.11 -31.30 -6.84
C ALA A 133 5.94 -29.90 -7.43
N ILE A 134 5.39 -29.78 -8.64
CA ILE A 134 5.04 -28.48 -9.24
C ILE A 134 3.95 -27.80 -8.41
N SER A 135 2.91 -28.53 -8.02
CA SER A 135 1.84 -28.01 -7.18
C SER A 135 2.36 -27.43 -5.86
N TRP A 136 3.34 -28.06 -5.22
CA TRP A 136 3.97 -27.54 -4.01
C TRP A 136 4.62 -26.18 -4.24
N TRP A 137 5.41 -26.03 -5.30
CA TRP A 137 6.05 -24.75 -5.62
C TRP A 137 5.04 -23.65 -5.96
N VAL A 138 3.99 -23.99 -6.71
CA VAL A 138 2.90 -23.05 -7.00
C VAL A 138 2.22 -22.59 -5.72
N LEU A 139 1.99 -23.50 -4.76
CA LEU A 139 1.40 -23.17 -3.46
C LEU A 139 2.33 -22.26 -2.64
N VAL A 140 3.64 -22.55 -2.60
CA VAL A 140 4.64 -21.69 -1.92
C VAL A 140 4.64 -20.27 -2.50
N VAL A 141 4.62 -20.13 -3.83
CA VAL A 141 4.54 -18.82 -4.49
C VAL A 141 3.23 -18.10 -4.16
N GLY A 142 2.12 -18.82 -4.09
CA GLY A 142 0.83 -18.28 -3.65
C GLY A 142 0.89 -17.71 -2.23
N VAL A 143 1.48 -18.46 -1.28
CA VAL A 143 1.69 -18.00 0.11
C VAL A 143 2.60 -16.77 0.16
N LEU A 144 3.73 -16.79 -0.56
CA LEU A 144 4.65 -15.65 -0.62
C LEU A 144 3.99 -14.40 -1.19
N THR A 145 3.15 -14.56 -2.20
CA THR A 145 2.38 -13.46 -2.79
C THR A 145 1.41 -12.89 -1.77
N MET A 146 0.68 -13.74 -1.06
CA MET A 146 -0.24 -13.32 0.01
C MET A 146 0.48 -12.55 1.12
N VAL A 147 1.61 -13.06 1.61
CA VAL A 147 2.42 -12.36 2.64
C VAL A 147 2.98 -11.04 2.10
N GLY A 148 3.49 -11.03 0.86
CA GLY A 148 3.99 -9.81 0.22
C GLY A 148 2.93 -8.73 0.08
N LEU A 149 1.69 -9.11 -0.25
CA LEU A 149 0.56 -8.19 -0.31
C LEU A 149 0.17 -7.67 1.08
N LEU A 150 0.21 -8.51 2.12
CA LEU A 150 -0.05 -8.09 3.50
C LEU A 150 0.99 -7.10 4.01
N VAL A 151 2.29 -7.35 3.75
CA VAL A 151 3.36 -6.42 4.12
C VAL A 151 3.22 -5.10 3.37
N HIS A 152 2.90 -5.16 2.08
CA HIS A 152 2.68 -3.95 1.28
C HIS A 152 1.50 -3.16 1.81
N TYR A 153 0.41 -3.83 2.21
CA TYR A 153 -0.74 -3.21 2.86
C TYR A 153 -0.35 -2.48 4.15
N GLN A 154 0.36 -3.14 5.07
CA GLN A 154 0.80 -2.53 6.32
C GLN A 154 1.70 -1.30 6.09
N LEU A 155 2.52 -1.32 5.05
CA LEU A 155 3.34 -0.16 4.68
C LEU A 155 2.52 1.03 4.19
N ILE A 156 1.44 0.78 3.45
CA ILE A 156 0.52 1.84 3.02
C ILE A 156 -0.26 2.39 4.20
N GLU A 157 -0.79 1.52 5.06
CA GLU A 157 -1.51 1.93 6.27
C GLU A 157 -0.63 2.83 7.16
N ASN A 158 0.61 2.42 7.44
CA ASN A 158 1.57 3.20 8.21
C ASN A 158 1.95 4.54 7.55
N LYS A 159 2.03 4.59 6.22
CA LYS A 159 2.27 5.85 5.48
C LYS A 159 1.05 6.76 5.45
N SER A 160 -0.15 6.18 5.51
CA SER A 160 -1.41 6.91 5.45
C SER A 160 -1.86 7.48 6.80
N GLN A 161 -1.38 6.91 7.91
CA GLN A 161 -1.63 7.47 9.23
C GLN A 161 -0.94 8.84 9.35
N PRO A 162 -1.69 9.94 9.53
CA PRO A 162 -1.08 11.22 9.84
C PRO A 162 -0.34 11.06 11.17
N ARG A 163 0.96 11.38 11.20
CA ARG A 163 1.79 11.32 12.43
C ARG A 163 1.11 12.14 13.53
N THR A 164 0.34 11.48 14.38
CA THR A 164 -0.47 12.12 15.43
C THR A 164 -0.04 11.72 16.83
N GLU A 165 0.99 10.90 16.99
CA GLU A 165 1.51 10.54 18.31
C GLU A 165 2.96 10.98 18.51
N GLY A 166 3.13 12.08 19.23
CA GLY A 166 4.30 12.32 20.08
C GLY A 166 5.51 13.05 19.50
N GLU A 167 5.64 13.21 18.18
CA GLU A 167 6.60 14.18 17.66
C GLU A 167 5.92 15.54 17.60
N PRO A 168 6.30 16.54 18.44
CA PRO A 168 5.87 17.90 18.18
C PRO A 168 6.25 18.22 16.74
N ILE A 169 5.27 18.70 15.99
CA ILE A 169 5.43 19.21 14.63
C ILE A 169 6.71 20.05 14.63
N ARG A 170 7.80 19.45 14.16
CA ARG A 170 9.11 20.11 14.00
C ARG A 170 9.04 21.13 12.85
N ASP A 171 7.85 21.30 12.27
CA ASP A 171 7.46 22.15 11.15
C ASP A 171 7.23 23.61 11.55
N GLY A 172 7.45 23.96 12.82
CA GLY A 172 7.89 25.31 13.15
C GLY A 172 9.16 25.66 12.35
N SER A 173 10.09 24.72 12.13
CA SER A 173 11.34 25.00 11.43
C SER A 173 11.17 25.23 9.93
N SER A 174 10.20 24.56 9.27
CA SER A 174 10.04 24.71 7.82
C SER A 174 9.33 26.02 7.48
N ILE A 175 8.26 26.36 8.20
CA ILE A 175 7.59 27.66 8.10
C ILE A 175 8.56 28.77 8.51
N GLN A 176 9.32 28.61 9.60
CA GLN A 176 10.34 29.58 10.01
C GLN A 176 11.45 29.71 8.97
N SER A 177 11.95 28.61 8.38
CA SER A 177 12.99 28.67 7.34
C SER A 177 12.53 29.38 6.07
N VAL A 178 11.24 29.24 5.71
CA VAL A 178 10.64 29.93 4.58
C VAL A 178 10.46 31.42 4.90
N ILE A 179 9.98 31.76 6.11
CA ILE A 179 9.85 33.14 6.58
C ILE A 179 11.23 33.82 6.64
N ASP A 180 12.25 33.16 7.19
CA ASP A 180 13.62 33.67 7.27
C ASP A 180 14.23 33.85 5.87
N GLY A 181 13.98 32.89 4.96
CA GLY A 181 14.36 32.98 3.55
C GLY A 181 13.73 34.17 2.83
N LEU A 182 12.44 34.43 3.06
CA LEU A 182 11.71 35.57 2.48
C LEU A 182 12.15 36.90 3.06
N ARG A 183 12.34 36.97 4.38
CA ARG A 183 12.81 38.18 5.08
C ARG A 183 14.21 38.59 4.61
N SER A 184 15.07 37.64 4.22
CA SER A 184 16.38 37.93 3.64
C SER A 184 16.35 38.47 2.20
N LYS A 185 15.23 38.31 1.49
CA LYS A 185 15.07 38.76 0.09
C LYS A 185 14.31 40.07 -0.07
N LEU A 186 13.63 40.55 0.98
CA LEU A 186 12.98 41.85 0.99
C LEU A 186 14.01 42.97 1.25
N PRO A 187 14.04 44.04 0.43
CA PRO A 187 14.84 45.23 0.75
C PRO A 187 14.24 45.93 1.99
N LEU A 188 15.11 46.27 2.95
CA LEU A 188 14.78 47.09 4.13
C LEU A 188 14.28 48.50 3.74
#